data_AF-A0A6V7K650-F1
#
_entry.id   AF-A0A6V7K650-F1
#
_cell.length_a   1.000
_cell.length_b   1.000
_cell.length_c   1.000
_cell.angle_alpha   90.00
_cell.angle_beta   90.00
_cell.angle_gamma   90.00
#
_symmetry.space_group_name_H-M   'P 1'
#
loop_
_entity.id
_entity.type
_entity.pdbx_description
1 polymer ?
#
loop_
_entity_poly.entity_id
_entity_poly.type
_entity_poly.pdbx_seq_one_letter_code
_entity_poly.pdbx_strand_id
1 'polypeptide(L)' 'IPQKGKLLTASLDSIERGCAGPPNYRFALTGQTWQLLREHFPNLIPRICVRGAVFARMTSDQKQQLVSELMTLGYYV' A
#
# COMPACT_ATOMS: atom_id res chain seq x y z
N ILE A 1 -23.70 11.58 22.71
CA ILE A 1 -22.35 11.22 23.23
C ILE A 1 -22.16 9.72 22.96
N PRO A 2 -21.07 9.21 22.34
CA PRO A 2 -19.91 9.87 21.75
C PRO A 2 -19.79 9.67 20.22
N GLN A 3 -19.22 10.65 19.52
CA GLN A 3 -18.72 10.49 18.16
C GLN A 3 -17.25 10.03 18.24
N LYS A 4 -16.95 8.81 17.79
CA LYS A 4 -15.57 8.32 17.63
C LYS A 4 -15.22 8.23 16.13
N GLY A 5 -14.28 9.07 15.71
CA GLY A 5 -13.24 8.67 14.75
C GLY A 5 -13.61 8.48 13.27
N LYS A 6 -14.33 9.42 12.65
CA LYS A 6 -14.48 9.50 11.18
C LYS A 6 -13.79 10.74 10.59
N LEU A 7 -12.58 11.07 11.06
CA LEU A 7 -11.63 11.85 10.26
C LEU A 7 -10.63 10.86 9.65
N LEU A 8 -9.89 11.26 8.62
CA LEU A 8 -8.75 10.55 7.99
C LEU A 8 -9.03 9.80 6.67
N THR A 9 -10.15 9.09 6.47
CA THR A 9 -10.34 8.36 5.19
C THR A 9 -10.90 9.19 4.02
N ALA A 10 -11.58 10.32 4.29
CA ALA A 10 -12.17 11.16 3.24
C ALA A 10 -11.13 11.97 2.44
N SER A 11 -9.89 12.10 2.95
CA SER A 11 -8.85 12.93 2.32
C SER A 11 -7.95 12.14 1.36
N LEU A 12 -7.59 10.89 1.66
CA LEU A 12 -6.72 10.07 0.79
C LEU A 12 -7.35 9.85 -0.58
N ASP A 13 -8.61 9.42 -0.62
CA ASP A 13 -9.34 9.20 -1.87
C ASP A 13 -9.50 10.50 -2.69
N SER A 14 -9.50 11.67 -2.04
CA SER A 14 -9.56 12.98 -2.70
C SER A 14 -8.18 13.46 -3.20
N ILE A 15 -7.11 13.16 -2.46
CA ILE A 15 -5.71 13.38 -2.86
C ILE A 15 -5.33 12.47 -4.04
N GLU A 16 -5.76 11.21 -3.97
CA GLU A 16 -5.59 10.23 -5.05
C GLU A 16 -6.38 10.59 -6.31
N ARG A 17 -7.53 11.28 -6.16
CA ARG A 17 -8.36 11.79 -7.25
C ARG A 17 -8.04 13.25 -7.60
N GLY A 18 -6.81 13.71 -7.38
CA GLY A 18 -6.38 15.06 -7.75
C GLY A 18 -6.95 15.48 -9.12
N CYS A 19 -7.50 16.69 -9.16
CA CYS A 19 -8.31 17.25 -10.25
C CYS A 19 -8.03 16.63 -11.64
N ALA A 20 -8.98 15.82 -12.13
CA ALA A 20 -9.11 15.37 -13.51
C ALA A 20 -8.10 14.33 -14.07
N GLY A 21 -7.62 13.35 -13.29
CA GLY A 21 -6.92 12.20 -13.88
C GLY A 21 -6.68 11.01 -12.94
N PRO A 22 -6.29 9.84 -13.47
CA PRO A 22 -5.81 8.75 -12.63
C PRO A 22 -4.59 9.19 -11.81
N PRO A 23 -4.43 8.69 -10.57
CA PRO A 23 -3.34 9.10 -9.68
C PRO A 23 -1.96 8.89 -10.31
N ASN A 24 -1.25 9.98 -10.60
CA ASN A 24 0.08 9.99 -11.23
C ASN A 24 1.23 9.84 -10.22
N TYR A 25 1.04 9.05 -9.17
CA TYR A 25 2.09 8.83 -8.18
C TYR A 25 2.36 7.33 -8.02
N ARG A 26 3.59 7.00 -7.62
CA ARG A 26 4.02 5.62 -7.36
C ARG A 26 4.75 5.52 -6.04
N PHE A 27 4.58 4.39 -5.36
CA PHE A 27 5.25 4.13 -4.10
C PHE A 27 6.62 3.46 -4.31
N ALA A 28 7.61 3.91 -3.54
CA ALA A 28 8.89 3.25 -3.38
C ALA A 28 9.08 2.93 -1.90
N LEU A 29 9.30 1.65 -1.59
CA LEU A 29 9.30 1.14 -0.22
C LEU A 29 10.56 0.32 0.06
N THR A 30 11.01 0.40 1.30
CA THR A 30 12.07 -0.48 1.82
C THR A 30 11.46 -1.66 2.57
N GLY A 31 12.24 -2.72 2.77
CA GLY A 31 11.82 -3.88 3.56
C GLY A 31 11.36 -3.55 4.98
N GLN A 32 11.99 -2.56 5.63
CA GLN A 32 11.58 -2.11 6.97
C GLN A 32 10.18 -1.48 6.96
N THR A 33 9.89 -0.58 6.01
CA THR A 33 8.56 0.03 5.89
C THR A 33 7.51 -1.03 5.53
N TRP A 34 7.86 -1.99 4.67
CA TRP A 34 6.97 -3.11 4.34
C TRP A 34 6.56 -3.93 5.57
N GLN A 35 7.52 -4.27 6.43
CA GLN A 35 7.24 -5.00 7.66
C GLN A 35 6.30 -4.21 8.59
N LEU A 36 6.58 -2.93 8.80
CA LEU A 36 5.76 -2.05 9.63
C LEU A 36 4.33 -1.91 9.08
N LEU A 37 4.19 -1.83 7.75
CA LEU A 37 2.89 -1.76 7.08
C LEU A 37 2.09 -3.05 7.29
N ARG A 38 2.72 -4.23 7.19
CA ARG A 38 2.03 -5.50 7.43
C ARG A 38 1.59 -5.64 8.89
N GLU A 39 2.40 -5.16 9.83
CA GLU A 39 2.12 -5.27 11.26
C GLU A 39 0.99 -4.34 11.72
N HIS A 40 1.00 -3.08 11.28
CA HIS A 40 0.04 -2.07 11.77
C HIS A 40 -1.10 -1.77 10.79
N PHE A 41 -0.89 -1.93 9.49
CA PHE A 41 -1.83 -1.50 8.45
C PHE A 41 -2.01 -2.54 7.31
N PRO A 42 -2.37 -3.79 7.63
CA PRO A 42 -2.50 -4.85 6.62
C PRO A 42 -3.54 -4.51 5.54
N ASN A 43 -4.57 -3.74 5.88
CA ASN A 43 -5.61 -3.30 4.95
C ASN A 43 -5.09 -2.39 3.81
N LEU A 44 -3.94 -1.75 3.98
CA LEU A 44 -3.34 -0.87 2.97
C LEU A 44 -2.38 -1.61 2.03
N ILE A 45 -1.95 -2.82 2.40
CA ILE A 45 -1.00 -3.63 1.61
C ILE A 45 -1.47 -3.81 0.16
N PRO A 46 -2.73 -4.20 -0.13
CA PRO A 46 -3.21 -4.33 -1.49
C PRO A 46 -3.08 -3.05 -2.33
N ARG A 47 -3.46 -1.90 -1.76
CA ARG A 47 -3.38 -0.60 -2.44
C ARG A 47 -1.94 -0.21 -2.72
N ILE A 48 -1.05 -0.51 -1.79
CA ILE A 48 0.38 -0.24 -1.89
C ILE A 48 1.03 -1.16 -2.95
N CYS A 49 0.67 -2.44 -3.00
CA CYS A 49 1.14 -3.37 -4.01
C CYS A 49 0.76 -2.92 -5.43
N VAL A 50 -0.50 -2.54 -5.66
CA VAL A 50 -0.99 -2.08 -6.98
C VAL A 50 -0.31 -0.78 -7.42
N ARG A 51 -0.03 0.14 -6.50
CA ARG A 51 0.60 1.45 -6.81
C ARG A 51 2.11 1.48 -6.58
N GLY A 52 2.70 0.35 -6.19
CA GLY A 52 4.13 0.20 -6.01
C GLY A 52 4.85 0.29 -7.35
N ALA A 53 5.96 1.02 -7.40
CA ALA A 53 6.91 0.93 -8.49
C ALA A 53 8.18 0.18 -8.06
N VAL A 54 8.64 0.40 -6.82
CA VAL A 54 9.92 -0.14 -6.34
C VAL A 54 9.77 -0.68 -4.92
N PHE A 55 10.16 -1.93 -4.73
CA PHE A 55 10.32 -2.57 -3.42
C PHE A 55 11.79 -2.98 -3.27
N ALA A 56 12.55 -2.25 -2.46
CA ALA A 56 14.00 -2.38 -2.35
C ALA A 56 14.44 -2.80 -0.96
N ARG A 57 15.70 -3.25 -0.84
CA ARG A 57 16.33 -3.64 0.45
C ARG A 57 15.47 -4.65 1.24
N MET A 58 14.76 -5.53 0.53
CA MET A 58 13.96 -6.59 1.13
C MET A 58 14.82 -7.81 1.44
N THR A 59 14.57 -8.43 2.60
CA THR A 59 15.08 -9.77 2.88
C THR A 59 14.42 -10.82 1.98
N SER A 60 14.97 -12.03 1.93
CA SER A 60 14.40 -13.13 1.14
C SER A 60 12.93 -13.40 1.53
N ASP A 61 12.64 -13.49 2.82
CA ASP A 61 11.28 -13.66 3.35
C ASP A 61 10.35 -12.50 2.99
N GLN A 62 10.81 -11.25 3.15
CA GLN A 62 9.99 -10.08 2.81
C GLN A 62 9.62 -10.06 1.33
N LYS A 63 10.56 -10.45 0.46
CA LYS A 63 10.30 -10.58 -0.98
C LYS A 63 9.26 -11.68 -1.25
N GLN A 64 9.39 -12.85 -0.63
CA GLN A 64 8.41 -13.94 -0.78
C GLN A 64 7.00 -13.49 -0.36
N GLN A 65 6.89 -12.75 0.74
CA GLN A 65 5.62 -12.19 1.20
C GLN A 65 5.05 -11.22 0.15
N LEU A 66 5.84 -10.30 -0.37
CA LEU A 66 5.41 -9.37 -1.41
C LEU A 66 4.91 -10.09 -2.66
N VAL A 67 5.64 -11.11 -3.14
CA VAL A 67 5.25 -11.90 -4.31
C VAL A 67 3.93 -12.64 -4.06
N SER A 68 3.75 -13.23 -2.88
CA SER A 68 2.52 -13.91 -2.50
C SER A 68 1.30 -12.96 -2.50
N GLU A 69 1.46 -11.75 -1.97
CA GLU A 69 0.40 -10.73 -1.99
C GLU A 69 0.08 -10.31 -3.44
N LEU A 70 1.09 -10.12 -4.29
CA LEU A 70 0.88 -9.78 -5.70
C LEU A 70 0.16 -10.90 -6.48
N MET A 71 0.53 -12.16 -6.25
CA MET A 71 -0.16 -13.32 -6.82
C MET A 71 -1.62 -13.40 -6.36
N THR A 72 -1.88 -13.12 -5.07
CA THR A 72 -3.25 -13.09 -4.51
C THR A 72 -4.10 -12.00 -5.17
N LEU A 73 -3.48 -10.89 -5.59
CA LEU A 73 -4.14 -9.81 -6.33
C LEU A 73 -4.34 -10.12 -7.83
N GLY A 74 -3.87 -11.29 -8.30
CA GLY A 74 -4.01 -11.72 -9.70
C GLY A 74 -2.88 -11.25 -10.62
N TYR A 75 -1.77 -10.74 -10.07
CA TYR A 75 -0.59 -10.43 -10.87
C TYR A 75 0.29 -11.67 -11.06
N TYR A 76 0.81 -11.84 -12.27
CA TYR A 76 1.88 -12.81 -12.54
C TYR A 76 3.23 -12.15 -12.25
N VAL A 77 4.03 -12.78 -11.38
CA VAL A 77 5.33 -12.31 -10.88
C VAL A 77 6.36 -13.42 -10.94
#